data_AF-A0A3D4LJ10-F1
#
_entry.id   AF-A0A3D4LJ10-F1
#
_cell.length_a   1.000
_cell.length_b   1.000
_cell.length_c   1.000
_cell.angle_alpha   90.00
_cell.angle_beta   90.00
_cell.angle_gamma   90.00
#
_symmetry.space_group_name_H-M   'P 1'
#
loop_
_entity.id
_entity.type
_entity.pdbx_description
1 polymer ?
#
loop_
_entity_poly.entity_id
_entity_poly.type
_entity_poly.pdbx_seq_one_letter_code
_entity_poly.pdbx_strand_id
1 'polypeptide(L)' 'KKNIKIMDDTTVPVILIECGFLSNNNEERKLVSDDYQEKTAWAVYAGILEYWNAL' A
#
# COMPACT_ATOMS: atom_id res chain seq x y z
N LYS A 1 -8.67 10.48 -0.41
CA LYS A 1 -7.99 11.77 -0.11
C LYS A 1 -8.18 12.70 -1.31
N LYS A 2 -8.21 14.01 -1.12
CA LYS A 2 -8.29 15.00 -2.22
C LYS A 2 -6.95 15.74 -2.32
N ASN A 3 -6.61 16.27 -3.49
CA ASN A 3 -5.39 17.06 -3.74
C ASN A 3 -4.09 16.25 -3.63
N ILE A 4 -4.11 15.00 -4.11
CA ILE A 4 -2.89 14.20 -4.29
C ILE A 4 -2.64 14.14 -5.79
N LYS A 5 -1.65 14.90 -6.27
CA LYS A 5 -1.39 15.13 -7.70
C LYS A 5 -1.40 13.85 -8.53
N ILE A 6 -0.74 12.79 -8.06
CA ILE A 6 -0.69 11.52 -8.80
C ILE A 6 -2.06 10.85 -8.91
N MET A 7 -2.93 10.96 -7.89
CA MET A 7 -4.29 10.44 -7.98
C MET A 7 -5.16 11.31 -8.87
N ASP A 8 -5.06 12.64 -8.71
CA ASP A 8 -5.91 13.60 -9.40
C ASP A 8 -5.67 13.61 -10.91
N ASP A 9 -4.45 13.29 -11.35
CA ASP A 9 -4.06 13.24 -12.77
C ASP A 9 -4.25 11.86 -13.42
N THR A 10 -4.51 10.80 -12.65
CA THR A 10 -4.57 9.44 -13.18
C THR A 10 -5.95 9.14 -13.80
N THR A 11 -5.96 8.60 -15.02
CA THR A 11 -7.19 8.28 -15.77
C THR A 11 -7.64 6.82 -15.62
N VAL A 12 -6.90 6.01 -14.87
CA VAL A 12 -7.21 4.60 -14.55
C VAL A 12 -7.53 4.45 -13.06
N PRO A 13 -8.12 3.33 -12.60
CA PRO A 13 -8.30 3.10 -11.17
C PRO A 13 -6.97 3.20 -10.42
N VAL A 14 -6.95 4.02 -9.37
CA VAL A 14 -5.73 4.31 -8.60
C VAL A 14 -6.04 4.26 -7.11
N ILE A 15 -5.11 3.68 -6.35
CA ILE A 15 -5.12 3.68 -4.89
C ILE A 15 -3.74 4.11 -4.40
N LEU A 16 -3.69 4.64 -3.17
CA LEU A 16 -2.44 4.88 -2.45
C LEU A 16 -2.51 4.12 -1.15
N ILE A 17 -1.47 3.33 -0.92
CA ILE A 17 -1.37 2.46 0.24
C ILE A 17 -0.31 3.06 1.16
N GLU A 18 -0.72 3.40 2.37
CA GLU A 18 0.19 3.79 3.44
C GLU A 18 0.63 2.53 4.16
N CYS A 19 1.81 2.01 3.81
CA CYS A 19 2.36 0.80 4.42
C CYS A 19 2.78 0.99 5.89
N GLY A 20 2.86 2.23 6.35
CA GLY A 20 3.23 2.65 7.70
C GLY A 20 3.71 4.10 7.71
N PHE A 21 3.93 4.66 8.90
CA PHE A 21 4.37 6.03 9.11
C PHE A 21 5.80 6.09 9.64
N LEU A 22 6.71 6.71 8.88
CA LEU A 22 8.10 6.96 9.33
C LEU A 22 8.18 7.88 10.56
N SER A 23 7.16 8.70 10.81
CA SER A 23 7.07 9.53 12.02
C SER A 23 6.84 8.72 13.30
N ASN A 24 6.45 7.45 13.17
CA ASN A 24 6.30 6.53 14.28
C ASN A 24 7.49 5.56 14.30
N ASN A 25 8.40 5.72 15.28
CA ASN A 25 9.59 4.90 15.42
C ASN A 25 9.30 3.37 15.47
N ASN A 26 8.12 2.96 15.95
CA ASN A 26 7.75 1.54 15.95
C ASN A 26 7.39 1.02 14.56
N GLU A 27 6.78 1.86 13.72
CA GLU A 27 6.42 1.50 12.35
C GLU A 27 7.60 1.65 11.40
N GLU A 28 8.42 2.69 11.57
CA GLU A 28 9.70 2.85 10.89
C GLU A 28 10.56 1.57 10.98
N ARG A 29 10.71 1.01 12.19
CA ARG A 29 11.44 -0.26 12.40
C ARG A 29 10.83 -1.45 11.66
N LYS A 30 9.50 -1.48 11.50
CA LYS A 30 8.82 -2.52 10.73
C LYS A 30 9.03 -2.31 9.23
N LEU A 31 8.95 -1.08 8.75
CA LEU A 31 9.08 -0.73 7.33
C LEU A 31 10.45 -1.14 6.74
N VAL A 32 11.49 -1.25 7.55
CA VAL A 32 12.82 -1.73 7.11
C VAL A 32 13.04 -3.23 7.30
N SER A 33 12.07 -3.97 7.83
CA SER A 33 12.19 -5.42 8.06
C SER A 33 11.61 -6.23 6.90
N ASP A 34 12.37 -7.23 6.44
CA ASP A 34 11.97 -8.09 5.32
C ASP A 34 10.63 -8.80 5.57
N ASP A 35 10.41 -9.33 6.78
CA ASP A 35 9.15 -10.01 7.15
C ASP A 35 7.93 -9.09 7.04
N TYR A 36 8.05 -7.82 7.46
CA TYR A 36 6.94 -6.88 7.34
C TYR A 36 6.71 -6.47 5.89
N GLN A 37 7.78 -6.24 5.12
CA GLN A 37 7.67 -5.91 3.70
C GLN A 37 6.99 -7.03 2.92
N GLU A 38 7.33 -8.30 3.20
CA GLU A 38 6.70 -9.48 2.59
C GLU A 38 5.22 -9.55 2.95
N LYS A 39 4.85 -9.32 4.22
CA LYS A 39 3.45 -9.27 4.66
C LYS A 39 2.66 -8.18 3.95
N THR A 40 3.25 -6.99 3.80
CA THR A 40 2.64 -5.89 3.07
C THR A 40 2.47 -6.24 1.59
N ALA A 41 3.50 -6.80 0.95
CA ALA A 41 3.43 -7.21 -0.45
C ALA A 41 2.34 -8.26 -0.68
N TRP A 42 2.23 -9.26 0.20
CA TRP A 42 1.18 -10.28 0.14
C TRP A 42 -0.22 -9.68 0.28
N ALA A 43 -0.40 -8.72 1.20
CA ALA A 43 -1.68 -8.04 1.37
C ALA A 43 -2.09 -7.25 0.11
N VAL A 44 -1.13 -6.56 -0.52
CA VAL A 44 -1.36 -5.86 -1.81
C VAL A 44 -1.74 -6.85 -2.90
N TYR A 45 -0.99 -7.94 -3.03
CA TYR A 45 -1.27 -8.99 -4.01
C TYR A 45 -2.66 -9.63 -3.82
N ALA A 46 -3.01 -10.00 -2.60
CA ALA A 46 -4.30 -10.58 -2.28
C ALA A 46 -5.46 -9.61 -2.60
N GLY A 47 -5.33 -8.34 -2.21
CA GLY A 47 -6.35 -7.33 -2.52
C GLY A 47 -6.53 -7.09 -4.02
N ILE A 48 -5.45 -7.19 -4.80
CA ILE A 48 -5.50 -7.11 -6.26
C ILE A 48 -6.27 -8.30 -6.85
N LEU A 49 -6.00 -9.53 -6.38
CA LEU A 49 -6.75 -10.70 -6.84
C LEU A 49 -8.23 -10.63 -6.44
N GLU A 50 -8.52 -10.17 -5.23
CA GLU A 50 -9.89 -9.98 -4.73
C GLU A 50 -10.65 -8.97 -5.60
N TYR A 51 -10.03 -7.84 -5.97
CA TYR A 51 -10.61 -6.85 -6.87
C TYR A 51 -11.02 -7.44 -8.22
N TRP A 52 -10.25 -8.42 -8.73
CA TRP A 52 -10.56 -9.10 -9.98
C TRP A 52 -11.44 -10.36 -9.82
N ASN A 53 -11.91 -10.69 -8.61
CA ASN A 53 -12.58 -11.96 -8.30
C ASN A 53 -11.76 -13.18 -8.77
N ALA A 54 -10.44 -13.08 -8.65
CA ALA A 54 -9.49 -14.12 -9.04
C ALA A 54 -8.97 -14.94 -7.83
N LEU A 55 -9.57 -14.72 -6.65
CA LEU A 55 -9.41 -15.50 -5.42
C LEU A 55 -10.62 -16.39 -5.18
#